data_AF-A0A6L6F7C9-F1
#
_entry.id   AF-A0A6L6F7C9-F1
#
_cell.length_a   1.000
_cell.length_b   1.000
_cell.length_c   1.000
_cell.angle_alpha   90.00
_cell.angle_beta   90.00
_cell.angle_gamma   90.00
#
_symmetry.space_group_name_H-M   'P 1'
#
loop_
_entity.id
_entity.type
_entity.pdbx_description
1 polymer ?
#
loop_
_entity_poly.entity_id
_entity_poly.type
_entity_poly.pdbx_seq_one_letter_code
_entity_poly.pdbx_strand_id
1 'polypeptide(L)'
;MSVWVTVTSISLFLLILQEFDMSFIHYATTASIAERKGLFIEAHRNWLDAIRFARKEVNRKWAEGRADFCLKSSGGHRVQVNRQAV
;
A
#
# COMPACT_ATOMS: atom_id res chain seq x y z
N MET A 1 12.83 -27.87 22.89
CA MET A 1 12.39 -26.57 22.35
C MET A 1 11.69 -25.82 23.48
N SER A 2 12.30 -24.81 24.08
CA SER A 2 11.77 -24.12 25.27
C SER A 2 10.68 -23.12 24.89
N VAL A 3 9.60 -23.06 25.67
CA VAL A 3 8.44 -22.15 25.51
C VAL A 3 8.88 -20.69 25.32
N TRP A 4 9.99 -20.31 25.94
CA TRP A 4 10.62 -19.01 25.83
C TRP A 4 11.08 -18.66 24.40
N VAL A 5 11.59 -19.62 23.62
CA VAL A 5 12.03 -19.41 22.23
C VAL A 5 10.83 -19.19 21.30
N THR A 6 9.71 -19.89 21.55
CA THR A 6 8.47 -19.68 20.81
C THR A 6 7.82 -18.33 21.11
N VAL A 7 7.83 -17.89 22.38
CA VAL A 7 7.26 -16.59 22.77
C VAL A 7 8.08 -15.43 22.19
N THR A 8 9.41 -15.48 22.26
CA THR A 8 10.26 -14.43 21.66
C THR A 8 10.12 -14.39 20.14
N SER A 9 9.98 -15.54 19.49
CA SER A 9 9.73 -15.61 18.05
C SER A 9 8.39 -15.00 17.64
N ILE A 10 7.30 -15.27 18.39
CA ILE A 10 5.97 -14.68 18.14
C ILE A 10 5.98 -13.17 18.38
N SER A 11 6.58 -12.71 19.48
CA SER A 11 6.69 -11.27 19.78
C SER A 11 7.50 -10.52 18.72
N LEU A 12 8.62 -11.09 18.24
CA LEU A 12 9.40 -10.51 17.14
C LEU A 12 8.59 -10.47 15.84
N PHE A 13 7.85 -11.54 15.53
CA PHE A 13 6.93 -11.55 14.40
C PHE A 13 5.89 -10.43 14.53
N LEU A 14 5.23 -10.30 15.68
CA LEU A 14 4.22 -9.26 15.92
C LEU A 14 4.80 -7.84 15.82
N LEU A 15 6.04 -7.60 16.25
CA LEU A 15 6.72 -6.31 16.09
C LEU A 15 7.03 -5.99 14.63
N ILE A 16 7.54 -6.97 13.86
CA ILE A 16 7.73 -6.83 12.41
C ILE A 16 6.38 -6.54 11.74
N LEU A 17 5.34 -7.28 12.12
CA LEU A 17 3.99 -7.08 11.62
C LEU A 17 3.43 -5.67 11.90
N GLN A 18 3.84 -5.05 13.01
CA GLN A 18 3.46 -3.70 13.41
C GLN A 18 4.26 -2.62 12.67
N GLU A 19 5.58 -2.78 12.50
CA GLU A 19 6.41 -1.86 11.70
C GLU A 19 5.97 -1.81 10.22
N PHE A 20 5.53 -2.95 9.67
CA PHE A 20 5.00 -3.01 8.30
C PHE A 20 3.63 -2.30 8.17
N ASP A 21 2.76 -2.34 9.19
CA ASP A 21 1.50 -1.59 9.17
C ASP A 21 1.75 -0.08 9.27
N MET A 22 2.77 0.34 10.03
CA MET A 22 3.20 1.75 10.06
C MET A 22 3.71 2.21 8.68
N SER A 23 4.35 1.31 7.93
CA SER A 23 4.83 1.59 6.57
C SER A 23 3.68 1.87 5.61
N PHE A 24 2.60 1.07 5.65
CA PHE A 24 1.39 1.34 4.85
C PHE A 24 0.80 2.72 5.16
N ILE A 25 0.58 3.01 6.45
CA ILE A 25 -0.03 4.27 6.88
C ILE A 25 0.84 5.46 6.47
N HIS A 26 2.16 5.34 6.59
CA HIS A 26 3.10 6.36 6.16
C HIS A 26 2.94 6.70 4.67
N TYR A 27 3.03 5.70 3.79
CA TYR A 27 2.90 5.93 2.34
C TYR A 27 1.50 6.41 1.95
N ALA A 28 0.44 5.86 2.55
CA ALA A 28 -0.93 6.29 2.29
C ALA A 28 -1.18 7.76 2.72
N THR A 29 -0.57 8.18 3.83
CA THR A 29 -0.66 9.57 4.32
C THR A 29 0.09 10.51 3.39
N THR A 30 1.33 10.17 3.02
CA THR A 30 2.14 10.96 2.07
C THR A 30 1.45 11.07 0.71
N ALA A 31 0.89 9.96 0.21
CA ALA A 31 0.10 9.94 -1.03
C ALA A 31 -1.10 10.89 -0.94
N SER A 32 -1.88 10.81 0.16
CA SER A 32 -3.05 11.66 0.38
C SER A 32 -2.69 13.15 0.46
N ILE A 33 -1.54 13.50 1.02
CA ILE A 33 -1.04 14.88 1.05
C ILE A 33 -0.69 15.34 -0.37
N ALA A 34 -0.03 14.50 -1.17
CA ALA A 34 0.30 14.81 -2.56
C ALA A 34 -0.97 14.99 -3.43
N GLU A 35 -2.00 14.17 -3.22
CA GLU A 35 -3.31 14.32 -3.88
C GLU A 35 -3.94 15.68 -3.59
N ARG A 36 -3.95 16.11 -2.33
CA ARG A 36 -4.48 17.43 -1.94
C ARG A 36 -3.70 18.59 -2.57
N LYS A 37 -2.43 18.39 -2.90
CA LYS A 37 -1.58 19.37 -3.60
C LYS A 37 -1.72 19.29 -5.14
N GLY A 38 -2.51 18.37 -5.67
CA GLY A 38 -2.64 18.13 -7.11
C GLY A 38 -1.43 17.41 -7.74
N LEU A 39 -0.51 16.88 -6.92
CA LEU A 39 0.71 16.21 -7.37
C LEU A 39 0.41 14.73 -7.68
N PHE A 40 -0.45 14.49 -8.68
CA PHE A 40 -1.02 13.16 -8.93
C PHE A 40 0.02 12.09 -9.34
N ILE A 41 1.12 12.48 -10.01
CA ILE A 41 2.20 11.52 -10.36
C ILE A 41 2.92 11.04 -9.11
N GLU A 42 3.19 11.94 -8.17
CA GLU A 42 3.85 11.62 -6.91
C GLU A 42 2.91 10.84 -5.98
N ALA A 43 1.64 11.24 -5.91
CA ALA A 43 0.61 10.51 -5.20
C ALA A 43 0.48 9.06 -5.71
N HIS A 44 0.47 8.86 -7.03
CA HIS A 44 0.41 7.54 -7.65
C HIS A 44 1.58 6.65 -7.19
N ARG A 45 2.81 7.17 -7.19
CA ARG A 45 4.00 6.42 -6.72
C ARG A 45 3.86 6.01 -5.27
N ASN A 46 3.46 6.94 -4.40
CA ASN A 46 3.26 6.65 -2.98
C ASN A 46 2.12 5.65 -2.75
N TRP A 47 1.05 5.68 -3.54
CA TRP A 47 0.01 4.63 -3.48
C TRP A 47 0.52 3.27 -3.92
N LEU A 48 1.39 3.18 -4.94
CA LEU A 48 2.03 1.91 -5.31
C LEU A 48 2.90 1.35 -4.19
N ASP A 49 3.63 2.20 -3.47
CA ASP A 49 4.38 1.76 -2.31
C ASP A 49 3.44 1.33 -1.17
N ALA A 50 2.35 2.06 -0.91
CA ALA A 50 1.33 1.63 0.05
C ALA A 50 0.76 0.25 -0.29
N ILE A 51 0.47 -0.06 -1.57
CA ILE A 51 0.01 -1.40 -2.00
C ILE A 51 1.00 -2.49 -1.59
N ARG A 52 2.32 -2.25 -1.73
CA ARG A 52 3.37 -3.23 -1.37
C ARG A 52 3.40 -3.54 0.12
N PHE A 53 3.14 -2.54 0.97
CA PHE A 53 3.14 -2.69 2.41
C PHE A 53 1.75 -3.05 2.99
N ALA A 54 0.69 -3.05 2.18
CA ALA A 54 -0.66 -3.37 2.62
C ALA A 54 -0.82 -4.85 2.97
N ARG A 55 -0.99 -5.16 4.25
CA ARG A 55 -1.22 -6.53 4.74
C ARG A 55 -2.67 -6.99 4.61
N LYS A 56 -3.61 -6.06 4.81
CA LYS A 56 -5.05 -6.31 4.66
C LYS A 56 -5.45 -6.11 3.21
N GLU A 57 -6.18 -7.07 2.65
CA GLU A 57 -6.67 -6.98 1.27
C GLU A 57 -7.52 -5.71 1.04
N VAL A 58 -8.31 -5.30 2.05
CA VAL A 58 -9.10 -4.05 2.00
C VAL A 58 -8.20 -2.83 1.80
N ASN A 59 -7.10 -2.74 2.55
CA ASN A 59 -6.13 -1.65 2.43
C ASN A 59 -5.45 -1.66 1.06
N ARG A 60 -5.12 -2.86 0.56
CA ARG A 60 -4.52 -3.05 -0.75
C ARG A 60 -5.45 -2.58 -1.87
N LYS A 61 -6.71 -3.05 -1.89
CA LYS A 61 -7.73 -2.64 -2.88
C LYS A 61 -8.02 -1.15 -2.82
N TRP A 62 -8.05 -0.58 -1.61
CA TRP A 62 -8.21 0.86 -1.45
C TRP A 62 -7.05 1.64 -2.08
N ALA A 63 -5.80 1.24 -1.78
CA ALA A 63 -4.61 1.87 -2.34
C ALA A 63 -4.51 1.66 -3.88
N GLU A 64 -4.89 0.50 -4.40
CA GLU A 64 -5.02 0.24 -5.86
C GLU A 64 -5.99 1.22 -6.52
N GLY A 65 -7.19 1.38 -5.95
CA GLY A 65 -8.18 2.33 -6.46
C GLY A 65 -7.69 3.78 -6.45
N ARG A 66 -6.95 4.18 -5.40
CA ARG A 66 -6.35 5.52 -5.33
C ARG A 66 -5.20 5.70 -6.31
N ALA A 67 -4.36 4.69 -6.50
CA ALA A 67 -3.31 4.70 -7.51
C ALA A 67 -3.91 4.91 -8.92
N ASP A 68 -4.95 4.15 -9.28
CA ASP A 68 -5.60 4.28 -10.57
C ASP A 68 -6.28 5.65 -10.74
N PHE A 69 -6.89 6.19 -9.67
CA PHE A 69 -7.43 7.55 -9.68
C PHE A 69 -6.33 8.59 -9.96
N CYS A 70 -5.20 8.50 -9.27
CA CYS A 70 -4.07 9.40 -9.45
C CYS A 70 -3.50 9.32 -10.87
N LEU A 71 -3.38 8.12 -11.43
CA LEU A 71 -2.86 7.93 -12.78
C LEU A 71 -3.80 8.52 -13.86
N LYS A 72 -5.11 8.38 -13.68
CA LYS A 72 -6.09 9.04 -14.56
C LYS A 72 -6.03 10.57 -14.41
N SER A 73 -5.91 11.04 -13.17
CA SER A 73 -5.85 12.47 -12.84
C SER A 73 -4.55 13.14 -13.29
N SER A 74 -3.46 12.39 -13.46
CA SER A 74 -2.20 12.90 -14.01
C SER A 74 -2.16 12.98 -15.53
N GLY A 75 -3.26 12.67 -16.22
CA GLY A 75 -3.33 12.65 -17.69
C GLY A 75 -2.86 11.32 -18.31
N GLY A 76 -2.54 10.32 -17.48
CA GLY A 76 -2.17 8.97 -17.92
C GLY A 76 -3.38 8.18 -18.40
N HIS A 77 -3.61 8.15 -19.71
CA HIS A 77 -4.50 7.17 -20.33
C HIS A 77 -3.94 5.76 -20.11
N ARG A 78 -4.52 4.99 -19.18
CA ARG A 78 -4.29 3.53 -19.12
C ARG A 78 -5.19 2.84 -20.14
N VAL A 79 -4.58 2.30 -21.18
CA VAL A 79 -5.15 1.20 -21.99
C VAL A 79 -5.56 0.10 -21.01
N GLN A 80 -6.85 -0.26 -20.99
CA GLN A 80 -7.36 -1.37 -20.20
C GLN A 80 -6.58 -2.63 -20.58
N VAL A 81 -5.77 -3.15 -19.64
CA VAL A 81 -5.28 -4.52 -19.76
C VAL A 81 -6.47 -5.41 -19.44
N ASN A 82 -7.10 -5.88 -20.52
CA ASN A 82 -8.21 -6.81 -20.50
C ASN A 82 -7.73 -8.08 -19.78
N ARG A 83 -8.10 -8.24 -18.51
CA ARG A 83 -7.90 -9.49 -17.77
C ARG A 83 -8.93 -10.48 -18.28
N GLN A 84 -8.73 -11.00 -19.49
CA GLN A 84 -9.45 -12.18 -19.96
C GLN A 84 -8.98 -13.35 -19.08
N ALA A 85 -9.88 -13.77 -18.20
CA ALA A 85 -9.83 -15.09 -17.60
C ALA A 85 -10.04 -16.10 -18.74
N VAL A 86 -9.04 -16.94 -19.00
CA VAL A 86 -9.17 -18.20 -19.71
C VAL A 86 -8.91 -19.30 -18.70
#